data_AF-A0A9W9NJT1-F1
#
_entry.id   AF-A0A9W9NJT1-F1
#
_cell.length_a   1.000
_cell.length_b   1.000
_cell.length_c   1.000
_cell.angle_alpha   90.00
_cell.angle_beta   90.00
_cell.angle_gamma   90.00
#
_symmetry.space_group_name_H-M   'P 1'
#
loop_
_entity.id
_entity.type
_entity.pdbx_description
1 polymer ?
#
loop_
_entity_poly.entity_id
_entity_poly.type
_entity_poly.pdbx_seq_one_letter_code
_entity_poly.pdbx_strand_id
1 'polypeptide(L)'
;MAPTHSPLITHPRTPHLKIRKKAATTDDYGRLQYNPWAQALASDTRACVLTGARMPRSLMGKWGMVRKPDTDKLYMLPVELLMDSLGWRPSKNTKKARRNQDANKEAATSEENVSDLQSDSALDRRRFFDQPMTLYMAYLKNPIRRLSEKVELSANAKKSPIARLLSFRWRSPHGPFTPRDVERLTWSKDMPSLLARQMGSDIVKKLTSAVQRLGTTEPTADIWRAVNMQHYSDAALSSALECLEPVQQMECGVVLVLDGPKSSDAEPLADLTMLPQVRKRVPVFDLAQLLSESDLASLRQADPWFQKPALFYKPNTASGVDLVISLWKFQRYIAG
;
A
#
# COMPACT_ATOMS: atom_id res chain seq x y z
N MET A 1 -26.01 -65.48 2.50
CA MET A 1 -25.16 -64.27 2.47
C MET A 1 -25.53 -63.47 1.23
N ALA A 2 -26.24 -62.36 1.40
CA ALA A 2 -26.64 -61.45 0.32
C ALA A 2 -25.96 -60.10 0.57
N PRO A 3 -25.38 -59.45 -0.46
CA PRO A 3 -24.67 -58.20 -0.27
C PRO A 3 -25.64 -57.04 -0.05
N THR A 4 -25.41 -56.30 1.04
CA THR A 4 -26.11 -55.07 1.38
C THR A 4 -25.68 -53.94 0.42
N HIS A 5 -26.57 -53.54 -0.49
CA HIS A 5 -26.42 -52.29 -1.23
C HIS A 5 -26.97 -51.11 -0.39
N SER A 6 -26.15 -50.08 -0.23
CA SER A 6 -26.50 -48.82 0.45
C SER A 6 -27.60 -48.04 -0.32
N PRO A 7 -28.69 -47.58 0.32
CA PRO A 7 -29.82 -46.94 -0.35
C PRO A 7 -29.73 -45.39 -0.33
N LEU A 8 -28.59 -44.79 -0.68
CA LEU A 8 -28.39 -43.33 -0.53
C LEU A 8 -27.91 -42.56 -1.76
N ILE A 9 -28.09 -43.08 -2.99
CA ILE A 9 -27.90 -42.28 -4.21
C ILE A 9 -28.98 -42.63 -5.23
N THR A 10 -30.20 -42.12 -5.02
CA THR A 10 -31.32 -42.24 -5.98
C THR A 10 -31.45 -41.05 -6.93
N HIS A 11 -30.54 -40.07 -6.85
CA HIS A 11 -30.51 -38.94 -7.79
C HIS A 11 -29.06 -38.59 -8.13
N PRO A 12 -28.46 -39.16 -9.19
CA PRO A 12 -27.23 -38.61 -9.74
C PRO A 12 -27.52 -37.16 -10.15
N ARG A 13 -26.90 -36.20 -9.45
CA ARG A 13 -26.95 -34.79 -9.87
C ARG A 13 -26.51 -34.75 -11.32
N THR A 14 -27.41 -34.31 -12.20
CA THR A 14 -27.08 -33.94 -13.58
C THR A 14 -25.77 -33.15 -13.55
N PRO A 15 -24.76 -33.51 -14.36
CA PRO A 15 -23.52 -32.76 -14.38
C PRO A 15 -23.89 -31.35 -14.79
N HIS A 16 -23.95 -30.43 -13.82
CA HIS A 16 -24.01 -29.02 -14.08
C HIS A 16 -22.86 -28.77 -15.06
N LEU A 17 -23.21 -28.45 -16.31
CA LEU A 17 -22.28 -27.90 -17.26
C LEU A 17 -21.58 -26.80 -16.50
N LYS A 18 -20.34 -27.05 -16.08
CA LYS A 18 -19.55 -26.06 -15.36
C LYS A 18 -19.47 -24.91 -16.35
N ILE A 19 -20.27 -23.87 -16.15
CA ILE A 19 -20.20 -22.63 -16.90
C ILE A 19 -18.80 -22.13 -16.59
N ARG A 20 -17.85 -22.51 -17.44
CA ARG A 20 -16.46 -22.09 -17.31
C ARG A 20 -16.54 -20.58 -17.50
N LYS A 21 -16.10 -19.84 -16.49
CA LYS A 21 -15.95 -18.39 -16.62
C LYS A 21 -15.17 -18.15 -17.91
N LYS A 22 -15.72 -17.30 -18.78
CA LYS A 22 -15.07 -16.92 -20.04
C LYS A 22 -13.64 -16.51 -19.72
N ALA A 23 -12.68 -17.05 -20.46
CA ALA A 23 -11.30 -16.62 -20.32
C ALA A 23 -11.22 -15.12 -20.63
N ALA A 24 -10.47 -14.39 -19.82
CA ALA A 24 -10.29 -12.96 -20.02
C ALA A 24 -9.63 -12.70 -21.39
N THR A 25 -10.16 -11.72 -22.11
CA THR A 25 -9.65 -11.26 -23.40
C THR A 25 -8.53 -10.26 -23.16
N THR A 26 -7.63 -10.07 -24.13
CA THR A 26 -6.58 -9.02 -24.08
C THR A 26 -7.16 -7.61 -23.83
N ASP A 27 -8.33 -7.33 -24.40
CA ASP A 27 -9.07 -6.08 -24.17
C ASP A 27 -9.52 -5.89 -22.71
N ASP A 28 -9.97 -6.98 -22.07
CA ASP A 28 -10.36 -6.97 -20.65
C ASP A 28 -9.17 -6.57 -19.75
N TYR A 29 -7.97 -7.04 -20.09
CA TYR A 29 -6.74 -6.64 -19.40
C TYR A 29 -6.38 -5.19 -19.65
N GLY A 30 -6.47 -4.71 -20.89
CA GLY A 30 -6.20 -3.31 -21.23
C GLY A 30 -7.12 -2.34 -20.49
N ARG A 31 -8.41 -2.67 -20.36
CA ARG A 31 -9.39 -1.84 -19.64
C ARG A 31 -9.11 -1.73 -18.14
N LEU A 32 -8.65 -2.83 -17.52
CA LEU A 32 -8.43 -2.90 -16.07
C LEU A 32 -7.01 -2.55 -15.65
N GLN A 33 -6.08 -2.40 -16.59
CA GLN A 33 -4.67 -2.17 -16.31
C GLN A 33 -4.42 -0.91 -15.46
N TYR A 34 -5.18 0.16 -15.71
CA TYR A 34 -5.05 1.44 -15.01
C TYR A 34 -6.21 1.76 -14.08
N ASN A 35 -7.15 0.83 -13.89
CA ASN A 35 -8.20 0.99 -12.89
C ASN A 35 -7.62 0.72 -11.48
N PRO A 36 -7.53 1.73 -10.60
CA PRO A 36 -6.85 1.58 -9.32
C PRO A 36 -7.55 0.56 -8.41
N TRP A 37 -8.86 0.47 -8.47
CA TRP A 37 -9.66 -0.46 -7.66
C TRP A 37 -9.50 -1.89 -8.15
N ALA A 38 -9.52 -2.10 -9.47
CA ALA A 38 -9.29 -3.42 -10.05
C ALA A 38 -7.89 -3.93 -9.70
N GLN A 39 -6.86 -3.08 -9.85
CA GLN A 39 -5.48 -3.41 -9.48
C GLN A 39 -5.35 -3.69 -7.97
N ALA A 40 -6.02 -2.88 -7.13
CA ALA A 40 -6.00 -3.10 -5.70
C ALA A 40 -6.61 -4.45 -5.32
N LEU A 41 -7.82 -4.74 -5.81
CA LEU A 41 -8.58 -5.96 -5.51
C LEU A 41 -7.95 -7.22 -6.12
N ALA A 42 -7.25 -7.10 -7.24
CA ALA A 42 -6.55 -8.22 -7.88
C ALA A 42 -5.30 -8.66 -7.10
N SER A 43 -4.80 -7.84 -6.17
CA SER A 43 -3.62 -8.20 -5.37
C SER A 43 -3.90 -9.31 -4.36
N ASP A 44 -2.88 -10.11 -4.03
CA ASP A 44 -2.98 -11.22 -3.07
C ASP A 44 -3.68 -10.79 -1.78
N THR A 45 -4.68 -11.56 -1.35
CA THR A 45 -5.29 -11.36 -0.03
C THR A 45 -4.35 -11.85 1.07
N ARG A 46 -4.13 -11.01 2.08
CA ARG A 46 -3.27 -11.30 3.24
C ARG A 46 -3.99 -10.89 4.52
N ALA A 47 -3.65 -11.53 5.65
CA ALA A 47 -4.17 -11.14 6.95
C ALA A 47 -3.38 -9.92 7.47
N CYS A 48 -4.10 -8.88 7.89
CA CYS A 48 -3.52 -7.76 8.62
C CYS A 48 -3.05 -8.26 9.99
N VAL A 49 -1.76 -8.07 10.29
CA VAL A 49 -1.16 -8.59 11.54
C VAL A 49 -1.75 -7.92 12.78
N LEU A 50 -2.24 -6.68 12.66
CA LEU A 50 -2.79 -5.93 13.78
C LEU A 50 -4.26 -6.25 14.06
N THR A 51 -5.08 -6.45 13.02
CA THR A 51 -6.54 -6.61 13.16
C THR A 51 -7.03 -8.02 12.85
N GLY A 52 -6.21 -8.88 12.24
CA GLY A 52 -6.60 -10.21 11.75
C GLY A 52 -7.46 -10.20 10.49
N ALA A 53 -7.95 -9.04 10.05
CA ALA A 53 -8.78 -8.91 8.86
C ALA A 53 -8.03 -9.34 7.59
N ARG A 54 -8.71 -10.07 6.70
CA ARG A 54 -8.16 -10.48 5.40
C ARG A 54 -8.50 -9.43 4.36
N MET A 55 -7.48 -8.83 3.77
CA MET A 55 -7.65 -7.79 2.75
C MET A 55 -6.56 -7.88 1.67
N PRO A 56 -6.82 -7.32 0.48
CA PRO A 56 -5.81 -7.26 -0.58
C PRO A 56 -4.53 -6.56 -0.11
N ARG A 57 -3.38 -7.11 -0.49
CA ARG A 57 -2.05 -6.62 -0.09
C ARG A 57 -1.84 -5.16 -0.44
N SER A 58 -2.33 -4.73 -1.59
CA SER A 58 -2.24 -3.35 -2.09
C SER A 58 -2.87 -2.33 -1.14
N LEU A 59 -3.86 -2.72 -0.33
CA LEU A 59 -4.57 -1.85 0.61
C LEU A 59 -3.89 -1.77 1.99
N MET A 60 -2.79 -2.52 2.18
CA MET A 60 -2.02 -2.50 3.42
C MET A 60 -0.67 -1.81 3.22
N GLY A 61 -0.05 -1.45 4.33
CA GLY A 61 1.33 -1.01 4.38
C GLY A 61 2.30 -2.16 4.67
N LYS A 62 3.51 -2.06 4.13
CA LYS A 62 4.64 -2.89 4.60
C LYS A 62 5.31 -2.24 5.79
N TRP A 63 5.44 -3.04 6.83
CA TRP A 63 6.15 -2.71 8.06
C TRP A 63 7.35 -3.61 8.21
N GLY A 64 8.44 -3.08 8.73
CA GLY A 64 9.67 -3.82 8.93
C GLY A 64 10.39 -3.34 10.18
N MET A 65 11.32 -4.16 10.66
CA MET A 65 12.20 -3.80 11.76
C MET A 65 13.45 -3.13 11.20
N VAL A 66 13.77 -1.97 11.77
CA VAL A 66 14.93 -1.16 11.42
C VAL A 66 15.78 -0.99 12.67
N ARG A 67 17.06 -1.33 12.56
CA ARG A 67 18.03 -1.04 13.62
C ARG A 67 18.41 0.44 13.53
N LYS A 68 18.28 1.17 14.63
CA LYS A 68 18.78 2.54 14.67
C LYS A 68 20.31 2.48 14.80
N PRO A 69 21.09 3.23 13.98
CA PRO A 69 22.56 3.12 14.00
C PRO A 69 23.16 3.45 15.38
N ASP A 70 22.58 4.43 16.07
CA ASP A 70 23.12 4.91 17.36
C ASP A 70 22.68 4.07 18.57
N THR A 71 21.71 3.18 18.41
CA THR A 71 21.15 2.41 19.53
C THR A 71 20.98 0.95 19.15
N ASP A 72 21.30 0.03 20.05
CA ASP A 72 21.07 -1.41 19.84
C ASP A 72 19.58 -1.83 19.87
N LYS A 73 18.65 -0.88 19.68
CA LYS A 73 17.20 -1.06 19.67
C LYS A 73 16.68 -1.31 18.25
N LEU A 74 15.64 -2.14 18.15
CA LEU A 74 14.98 -2.49 16.88
C LEU A 74 13.63 -1.80 16.79
N TYR A 75 13.48 -0.84 15.87
CA TYR A 75 12.23 -0.12 15.70
C TYR A 75 11.34 -0.79 14.67
N MET A 76 10.07 -1.03 15.00
CA MET A 76 9.06 -1.39 14.01
C MET A 76 8.59 -0.13 13.27
N LEU A 77 8.81 -0.04 11.97
CA LEU A 77 8.53 1.14 11.16
C LEU A 77 7.79 0.80 9.85
N PRO A 78 6.99 1.75 9.31
CA PRO A 78 6.35 1.62 8.00
C PRO A 78 7.38 1.78 6.89
N VAL A 79 8.13 0.71 6.61
CA VAL A 79 9.26 0.73 5.68
C VAL A 79 8.87 1.19 4.28
N GLU A 80 7.64 0.91 3.83
CA GLU A 80 7.15 1.35 2.51
C GLU A 80 7.13 2.88 2.36
N LEU A 81 6.75 3.61 3.41
CA LEU A 81 6.72 5.08 3.42
C LEU A 81 8.11 5.68 3.65
N LEU A 82 8.98 4.96 4.35
CA LEU A 82 10.27 5.47 4.81
C LEU A 82 11.46 5.02 3.94
N MET A 83 11.22 4.28 2.84
CA MET A 83 12.30 3.67 2.04
C MET A 83 13.40 4.66 1.65
N ASP A 84 13.02 5.87 1.24
CA ASP A 84 13.96 6.91 0.81
C ASP A 84 14.84 7.41 1.96
N SER A 85 14.25 7.62 3.15
CA SER A 85 14.95 8.08 4.35
C SER A 85 15.85 7.02 4.97
N LEU A 86 15.49 5.75 4.79
CA LEU A 86 16.24 4.60 5.31
C LEU A 86 17.43 4.23 4.41
N GLY A 87 17.61 4.91 3.26
CA GLY A 87 18.66 4.60 2.28
C GLY A 87 18.51 3.20 1.67
N TRP A 88 17.36 2.55 1.84
CA TRP A 88 17.19 1.16 1.48
C TRP A 88 16.92 1.03 -0.02
N ARG A 89 17.88 0.48 -0.75
CA ARG A 89 17.72 0.07 -2.14
C ARG A 89 17.30 -1.41 -2.18
N PRO A 90 16.08 -1.76 -2.60
CA PRO A 90 15.73 -3.16 -2.77
C PRO A 90 16.64 -3.79 -3.82
N SER A 91 17.37 -4.84 -3.45
CA SER A 91 18.18 -5.63 -4.37
C SER A 91 17.29 -6.15 -5.50
N LYS A 92 17.53 -5.70 -6.73
CA LYS A 92 16.77 -6.10 -7.93
C LYS A 92 17.03 -7.55 -8.37
N ASN A 93 17.74 -8.37 -7.58
CA ASN A 93 18.19 -9.69 -7.99
C ASN A 93 17.48 -10.83 -7.27
N THR A 94 16.28 -11.18 -7.71
CA THR A 94 15.68 -12.52 -7.43
C THR A 94 15.12 -13.24 -8.65
N LYS A 95 15.31 -12.71 -9.87
CA LYS A 95 14.92 -13.41 -11.12
C LYS A 95 16.08 -14.00 -11.94
N LYS A 96 17.35 -13.74 -11.58
CA LYS A 96 18.52 -14.29 -12.32
C LYS A 96 19.26 -15.44 -11.62
N ALA A 97 19.03 -15.69 -10.33
CA ALA A 97 19.78 -16.70 -9.58
C ALA A 97 19.29 -18.16 -9.76
N ARG A 98 18.20 -18.39 -10.50
CA ARG A 98 17.64 -19.74 -10.73
C ARG A 98 17.90 -20.34 -12.10
N ARG A 99 18.64 -19.66 -12.99
CA ARG A 99 18.91 -20.16 -14.36
C ARG A 99 20.33 -20.70 -14.56
N ASN A 100 21.24 -20.54 -13.60
CA ASN A 100 22.64 -20.95 -13.74
C ASN A 100 23.07 -22.13 -12.84
N GLN A 101 22.13 -22.83 -12.17
CA GLN A 101 22.47 -24.01 -11.36
C GLN A 101 22.22 -25.37 -12.04
N ASP A 102 21.68 -25.40 -13.26
CA ASP A 102 21.45 -26.65 -14.00
C ASP A 102 22.47 -26.89 -15.13
N ALA A 103 23.57 -26.13 -15.20
CA ALA A 103 24.54 -26.24 -16.30
C ALA A 103 25.97 -26.62 -15.87
N ASN A 104 26.21 -27.01 -14.61
CA ASN A 104 27.54 -27.44 -14.20
C ASN A 104 27.47 -28.57 -13.15
N LYS A 105 27.15 -29.77 -13.65
CA LYS A 105 27.48 -31.03 -12.99
C LYS A 105 28.02 -31.97 -14.05
N GLU A 106 29.32 -31.88 -14.28
CA GLU A 106 30.15 -33.02 -14.66
C GLU A 106 31.63 -32.65 -14.46
N ALA A 107 32.37 -33.63 -13.95
CA ALA A 107 33.82 -33.69 -13.73
C ALA A 107 34.43 -33.20 -12.40
N ALA A 108 35.06 -34.19 -11.74
CA ALA A 108 36.23 -34.14 -10.84
C ALA A 108 36.01 -34.08 -9.32
N THR A 109 35.98 -35.29 -8.76
CA THR A 109 36.47 -35.74 -7.44
C THR A 109 37.93 -35.40 -7.16
N SER A 110 38.24 -34.96 -5.93
CA SER A 110 39.33 -35.50 -5.06
C SER A 110 39.30 -34.83 -3.67
N GLU A 111 39.85 -35.55 -2.70
CA GLU A 111 39.60 -35.52 -1.25
C GLU A 111 40.39 -34.49 -0.42
N GLU A 112 39.98 -34.41 0.86
CA GLU A 112 40.70 -33.95 2.07
C GLU A 112 40.99 -32.45 2.31
N ASN A 113 40.21 -31.84 3.22
CA ASN A 113 40.72 -31.57 4.58
C ASN A 113 39.63 -31.05 5.54
N VAL A 114 39.63 -31.62 6.75
CA VAL A 114 38.78 -31.26 7.89
C VAL A 114 39.51 -30.22 8.72
N SER A 115 39.02 -28.97 8.72
CA SER A 115 39.10 -28.03 9.85
C SER A 115 38.65 -26.63 9.44
N ASP A 116 37.40 -26.26 9.71
CA ASP A 116 37.06 -25.00 10.38
C ASP A 116 35.54 -24.87 10.56
N LEU A 117 35.03 -25.63 11.53
CA LEU A 117 33.79 -25.29 12.20
C LEU A 117 34.10 -24.18 13.20
N GLN A 118 33.92 -22.90 12.82
CA GLN A 118 33.56 -21.78 13.71
C GLN A 118 33.86 -20.40 13.05
N SER A 119 33.11 -19.97 12.03
CA SER A 119 33.01 -18.51 11.74
C SER A 119 31.79 -18.05 10.93
N ASP A 120 30.82 -18.91 10.60
CA ASP A 120 29.68 -18.51 9.75
C ASP A 120 28.59 -17.65 10.45
N SER A 121 28.53 -17.61 11.78
CA SER A 121 27.40 -16.94 12.47
C SER A 121 27.44 -15.40 12.47
N ALA A 122 28.60 -14.79 12.24
CA ALA A 122 28.76 -13.34 12.29
C ALA A 122 28.53 -12.65 10.94
N LEU A 123 28.86 -13.32 9.83
CA LEU A 123 28.63 -12.82 8.47
C LEU A 123 27.17 -12.96 8.05
N ASP A 124 26.49 -14.01 8.50
CA ASP A 124 25.06 -14.20 8.22
C ASP A 124 24.20 -13.14 8.93
N ARG A 125 24.53 -12.80 10.18
CA ARG A 125 23.84 -11.72 10.94
C ARG A 125 23.88 -10.36 10.25
N ARG A 126 24.90 -10.06 9.44
CA ARG A 126 24.97 -8.80 8.70
C ARG A 126 24.06 -8.79 7.47
N ARG A 127 23.94 -9.91 6.75
CA ARG A 127 23.07 -10.03 5.56
C ARG A 127 21.58 -9.98 5.88
N PHE A 128 21.15 -10.43 7.06
CA PHE A 128 19.73 -10.44 7.44
C PHE A 128 19.10 -9.05 7.61
N PHE A 129 19.90 -8.02 7.86
CA PHE A 129 19.41 -6.63 7.95
C PHE A 129 19.39 -5.91 6.60
N ASP A 130 19.96 -6.48 5.53
CA ASP A 130 19.93 -5.89 4.18
C ASP A 130 18.56 -6.05 3.49
N GLN A 131 17.73 -6.98 3.97
CA GLN A 131 16.34 -7.13 3.53
C GLN A 131 15.43 -7.42 4.73
N PRO A 132 14.94 -6.40 5.46
CA PRO A 132 14.16 -6.62 6.65
C PRO A 132 12.89 -7.40 6.32
N MET A 133 12.63 -8.38 7.18
CA MET A 133 11.41 -9.14 7.13
C MET A 133 10.22 -8.19 7.27
N THR A 134 9.29 -8.28 6.33
CA THR A 134 8.15 -7.37 6.26
C THR A 134 6.85 -8.03 6.69
N LEU A 135 6.06 -7.29 7.44
CA LEU A 135 4.72 -7.65 7.85
C LEU A 135 3.71 -6.67 7.25
N TYR A 136 2.51 -7.18 6.98
CA TYR A 136 1.45 -6.37 6.39
C TYR A 136 0.50 -5.91 7.48
N MET A 137 0.38 -4.60 7.62
CA MET A 137 -0.59 -3.98 8.52
C MET A 137 -1.29 -2.86 7.77
N ALA A 138 -2.62 -2.83 7.89
CA ALA A 138 -3.42 -1.74 7.38
C ALA A 138 -3.06 -0.43 8.09
N TYR A 139 -2.98 0.66 7.32
CA TYR A 139 -2.83 2.01 7.89
C TYR A 139 -4.18 2.49 8.41
N LEU A 140 -4.55 2.03 9.61
CA LEU A 140 -5.76 2.44 10.31
C LEU A 140 -5.37 3.17 11.59
N LYS A 141 -5.80 4.43 11.73
CA LYS A 141 -5.37 5.31 12.83
C LYS A 141 -5.78 4.78 14.19
N ASN A 142 -7.03 4.34 14.37
CA ASN A 142 -7.52 3.84 15.66
C ASN A 142 -6.80 2.57 16.14
N PRO A 143 -6.64 1.50 15.33
CA PRO A 143 -5.85 0.33 15.72
C PRO A 143 -4.40 0.67 16.08
N ILE A 144 -3.76 1.56 15.31
CA ILE A 144 -2.36 1.96 15.53
C ILE A 144 -2.24 2.79 16.82
N ARG A 145 -3.16 3.72 17.07
CA ARG A 145 -3.23 4.47 18.33
C ARG A 145 -3.39 3.55 19.53
N ARG A 146 -4.34 2.60 19.47
CA ARG A 146 -4.55 1.61 20.54
C ARG A 146 -3.32 0.75 20.78
N LEU A 147 -2.56 0.44 19.74
CA LEU A 147 -1.29 -0.27 19.88
C LEU A 147 -0.26 0.61 20.60
N SER A 148 -0.08 1.87 20.19
CA SER A 148 0.81 2.81 20.88
C SER A 148 0.49 2.91 22.37
N GLU A 149 -0.79 3.12 22.71
CA GLU A 149 -1.27 3.22 24.10
C GLU A 149 -0.95 1.94 24.89
N LYS A 150 -1.21 0.76 24.32
CA LYS A 150 -0.90 -0.52 24.97
C LYS A 150 0.60 -0.72 25.20
N VAL A 151 1.43 -0.27 24.26
CA VAL A 151 2.89 -0.36 24.41
C VAL A 151 3.37 0.54 25.54
N GLU A 152 2.85 1.77 25.63
CA GLU A 152 3.18 2.71 26.70
C GLU A 152 2.78 2.19 28.08
N LEU A 153 1.55 1.69 28.22
CA LEU A 153 1.08 1.09 29.48
C LEU A 153 1.88 -0.15 29.89
N SER A 154 2.52 -0.81 28.91
CA SER A 154 3.30 -2.02 29.09
C SER A 154 4.82 -1.77 29.12
N ALA A 155 5.27 -0.51 29.27
CA ALA A 155 6.69 -0.16 29.22
C ALA A 155 7.55 -0.93 30.23
N ASN A 156 6.99 -1.28 31.39
CA ASN A 156 7.67 -2.05 32.44
C ASN A 156 7.37 -3.56 32.41
N ALA A 157 6.58 -4.03 31.45
CA ALA A 157 6.23 -5.44 31.38
C ALA A 157 7.37 -6.27 30.78
N LYS A 158 7.53 -7.51 31.27
CA LYS A 158 8.55 -8.46 30.77
C LYS A 158 8.44 -8.78 29.27
N LYS A 159 7.28 -8.54 28.64
CA LYS A 159 7.05 -8.81 27.21
C LYS A 159 6.30 -7.66 26.56
N SER A 160 6.95 -7.01 25.59
CA SER A 160 6.33 -5.95 24.80
C SER A 160 5.12 -6.46 24.00
N PRO A 161 3.99 -5.74 23.96
CA PRO A 161 2.83 -6.11 23.13
C PRO A 161 3.18 -6.22 21.64
N ILE A 162 4.17 -5.46 21.17
CA ILE A 162 4.63 -5.46 19.78
C ILE A 162 5.19 -6.82 19.40
N ALA A 163 5.81 -7.54 20.34
CA ALA A 163 6.35 -8.87 20.09
C ALA A 163 5.27 -9.81 19.54
N ARG A 164 4.01 -9.64 19.95
CA ARG A 164 2.86 -10.44 19.48
C ARG A 164 2.57 -10.28 17.99
N LEU A 165 3.01 -9.19 17.35
CA LEU A 165 2.90 -8.98 15.91
C LEU A 165 3.89 -9.85 15.12
N LEU A 166 4.98 -10.30 15.76
CA LEU A 166 5.96 -11.15 15.08
C LEU A 166 5.38 -12.55 14.87
N SER A 167 5.41 -13.00 13.60
CA SER A 167 4.97 -14.35 13.25
C SER A 167 5.81 -15.42 13.94
N PHE A 168 5.25 -16.62 14.12
CA PHE A 168 5.98 -17.75 14.72
C PHE A 168 7.27 -18.07 13.96
N ARG A 169 7.23 -18.03 12.62
CA ARG A 169 8.40 -18.29 11.76
C ARG A 169 9.49 -17.24 11.83
N TRP A 170 9.25 -16.14 12.53
CA TRP A 170 10.25 -15.10 12.72
C TRP A 170 11.01 -15.29 14.03
N ARG A 171 10.47 -16.08 14.96
CA ARG A 171 11.06 -16.31 16.28
C ARG A 171 11.87 -17.60 16.30
N SER A 172 12.92 -17.61 17.10
CA SER A 172 13.68 -18.82 17.43
C SER A 172 12.75 -19.95 17.95
N PRO A 173 12.97 -21.22 17.57
CA PRO A 173 14.12 -21.72 16.79
C PRO A 173 13.94 -21.64 15.26
N HIS A 174 12.73 -21.34 14.77
CA HIS A 174 12.42 -21.43 13.32
C HIS A 174 12.76 -20.18 12.52
N GLY A 175 12.96 -19.06 13.21
CA GLY A 175 13.20 -17.76 12.60
C GLY A 175 14.47 -17.08 13.10
N PRO A 176 14.87 -16.00 12.43
CA PRO A 176 16.13 -15.33 12.69
C PRO A 176 16.15 -14.52 13.98
N PHE A 177 14.99 -14.19 14.58
CA PHE A 177 14.96 -13.41 15.81
C PHE A 177 15.16 -14.27 17.04
N THR A 178 16.20 -13.93 17.79
CA THR A 178 16.44 -14.48 19.11
C THR A 178 15.50 -13.84 20.14
N PRO A 179 15.30 -14.46 21.32
CA PRO A 179 14.55 -13.83 22.41
C PRO A 179 15.07 -12.42 22.77
N ARG A 180 16.39 -12.22 22.71
CA ARG A 180 17.04 -10.91 22.96
C ARG A 180 16.63 -9.86 21.93
N ASP A 181 16.50 -10.24 20.66
CA ASP A 181 16.05 -9.31 19.61
C ASP A 181 14.60 -8.89 19.84
N VAL A 182 13.75 -9.83 20.26
CA VAL A 182 12.35 -9.56 20.59
C VAL A 182 12.21 -8.64 21.80
N GLU A 183 13.09 -8.76 22.79
CA GLU A 183 13.15 -7.85 23.96
C GLU A 183 13.58 -6.43 23.57
N ARG A 184 14.41 -6.29 22.54
CA ARG A 184 14.89 -4.99 22.02
C ARG A 184 13.91 -4.30 21.09
N LEU A 185 12.77 -4.93 20.80
CA LEU A 185 11.76 -4.40 19.88
C LEU A 185 11.03 -3.20 20.48
N THR A 186 11.19 -2.05 19.83
CA THR A 186 10.59 -0.78 20.23
C THR A 186 9.55 -0.30 19.23
N TRP A 187 8.54 0.39 19.76
CA TRP A 187 7.52 1.08 19.00
C TRP A 187 7.49 2.53 19.45
N SER A 188 7.39 3.44 18.49
CA SER A 188 7.34 4.87 18.79
C SER A 188 5.97 5.24 19.36
N LYS A 189 5.95 6.02 20.44
CA LYS A 189 4.73 6.64 20.97
C LYS A 189 4.00 7.43 19.88
N ASP A 190 4.77 8.26 19.16
CA ASP A 190 4.30 9.14 18.10
C ASP A 190 4.07 8.42 16.76
N MET A 191 3.91 7.08 16.74
CA MET A 191 3.67 6.36 15.49
C MET A 191 2.44 6.87 14.72
N PRO A 192 1.30 7.23 15.36
CA PRO A 192 0.16 7.74 14.62
C PRO A 192 0.45 9.07 13.91
N SER A 193 1.02 10.04 14.61
CA SER A 193 1.37 11.33 14.03
C SER A 193 2.49 11.21 13.00
N LEU A 194 3.48 10.35 13.25
CA LEU A 194 4.53 10.03 12.29
C LEU A 194 3.95 9.48 10.99
N LEU A 195 3.03 8.52 11.05
CA LEU A 195 2.38 7.97 9.88
C LEU A 195 1.61 9.03 9.10
N ALA A 196 0.80 9.85 9.78
CA ALA A 196 0.05 10.92 9.13
C ALA A 196 0.98 11.82 8.30
N ARG A 197 2.08 12.28 8.92
CA ARG A 197 3.09 13.13 8.27
C ARG A 197 3.77 12.43 7.10
N GLN A 198 4.17 11.17 7.26
CA GLN A 198 4.86 10.43 6.20
C GLN A 198 3.94 10.09 5.02
N MET A 199 2.67 9.79 5.28
CA MET A 199 1.67 9.57 4.22
C MET A 199 1.37 10.86 3.46
N GLY A 200 1.23 12.00 4.15
CA GLY A 200 1.09 13.31 3.52
C GLY A 200 2.27 13.65 2.61
N SER A 201 3.50 13.48 3.12
CA SER A 201 4.72 13.71 2.33
C SER A 201 4.86 12.77 1.13
N ASP A 202 4.52 11.48 1.28
CA ASP A 202 4.48 10.51 0.15
C ASP A 202 3.48 10.95 -0.92
N ILE A 203 2.30 11.44 -0.53
CA ILE A 203 1.28 11.94 -1.46
C ILE A 203 1.77 13.16 -2.21
N VAL A 204 2.34 14.16 -1.51
CA VAL A 204 2.92 15.35 -2.16
C VAL A 204 3.97 14.93 -3.18
N LYS A 205 4.91 14.06 -2.79
CA LYS A 205 5.95 13.55 -3.68
C LYS A 205 5.37 12.85 -4.91
N LYS A 206 4.35 12.00 -4.74
CA LYS A 206 3.70 11.25 -5.83
C LYS A 206 2.90 12.15 -6.75
N LEU A 207 2.16 13.13 -6.22
CA LEU A 207 1.43 14.12 -7.01
C LEU A 207 2.39 14.96 -7.84
N THR A 208 3.44 15.53 -7.23
CA THR A 208 4.47 16.29 -7.93
C THR A 208 5.14 15.44 -9.01
N SER A 209 5.49 14.19 -8.71
CA SER A 209 6.06 13.27 -9.70
C SER A 209 5.09 12.93 -10.84
N ALA A 210 3.79 12.83 -10.56
CA ALA A 210 2.76 12.54 -11.56
C ALA A 210 2.57 13.70 -12.54
N VAL A 211 2.72 14.94 -12.08
CA VAL A 211 2.65 16.13 -12.93
C VAL A 211 3.96 16.37 -13.69
N GLN A 212 5.12 16.21 -13.06
CA GLN A 212 6.42 16.39 -13.72
C GLN A 212 6.66 15.41 -14.88
N ARG A 213 6.07 14.21 -14.83
CA ARG A 213 6.15 13.22 -15.91
C ARG A 213 5.36 13.59 -17.17
N LEU A 214 4.61 14.70 -17.14
CA LEU A 214 3.84 15.20 -18.27
C LEU A 214 4.70 15.94 -19.32
N GLY A 215 6.01 16.11 -19.09
CA GLY A 215 6.89 16.86 -19.99
C GLY A 215 6.83 16.46 -21.48
N THR A 216 6.53 17.47 -22.32
CA THR A 216 6.73 17.60 -23.78
C THR A 216 5.88 16.78 -24.76
N THR A 217 4.88 16.02 -24.33
CA THR A 217 3.98 15.31 -25.25
C THR A 217 2.52 15.49 -24.81
N GLU A 218 1.68 16.13 -25.64
CA GLU A 218 0.22 16.14 -25.47
C GLU A 218 -0.38 14.72 -25.53
N PRO A 219 -1.58 14.43 -24.96
CA PRO A 219 -2.61 15.34 -24.46
C PRO A 219 -2.75 15.28 -22.92
N THR A 220 -2.35 16.36 -22.25
CA THR A 220 -2.50 16.51 -20.79
C THR A 220 -3.96 16.51 -20.35
N ALA A 221 -4.87 16.98 -21.22
CA ALA A 221 -6.31 17.05 -20.97
C ALA A 221 -6.96 15.68 -20.69
N ASP A 222 -6.37 14.57 -21.16
CA ASP A 222 -6.93 13.25 -20.89
C ASP A 222 -6.59 12.72 -19.49
N ILE A 223 -5.55 13.27 -18.86
CA ILE A 223 -5.03 12.80 -17.57
C ILE A 223 -5.40 13.78 -16.45
N TRP A 224 -5.22 15.08 -16.70
CA TRP A 224 -5.47 16.15 -15.75
C TRP A 224 -6.46 17.14 -16.36
N ARG A 225 -7.53 17.45 -15.62
CA ARG A 225 -8.48 18.50 -16.00
C ARG A 225 -8.75 19.43 -14.83
N ALA A 226 -8.74 20.73 -15.10
CA ALA A 226 -9.09 21.71 -14.09
C ALA A 226 -10.59 21.65 -13.84
N VAL A 227 -10.98 21.61 -12.57
CA VAL A 227 -12.37 21.65 -12.14
C VAL A 227 -12.56 22.99 -11.45
N ASN A 228 -13.16 23.95 -12.17
CA ASN A 228 -13.33 25.32 -11.68
C ASN A 228 -14.54 25.39 -10.74
N MET A 229 -14.29 25.17 -9.45
CA MET A 229 -15.30 25.35 -8.41
C MET A 229 -15.40 26.84 -8.04
N GLN A 230 -16.63 27.37 -8.02
CA GLN A 230 -16.88 28.77 -7.61
C GLN A 230 -16.80 28.96 -6.09
N HIS A 231 -17.29 27.96 -5.35
CA HIS A 231 -17.28 27.92 -3.89
C HIS A 231 -17.18 26.46 -3.43
N TYR A 232 -16.80 26.26 -2.17
CA TYR A 232 -16.64 24.94 -1.56
C TYR A 232 -18.02 24.36 -1.21
N SER A 233 -18.56 23.48 -2.06
CA SER A 233 -19.79 22.71 -1.80
C SER A 233 -19.92 21.51 -2.76
N ASP A 234 -20.68 20.48 -2.37
CA ASP A 234 -20.96 19.31 -3.21
C ASP A 234 -21.72 19.69 -4.50
N ALA A 235 -22.62 20.68 -4.41
CA ALA A 235 -23.39 21.18 -5.56
C ALA A 235 -22.49 21.92 -6.56
N ALA A 236 -21.59 22.77 -6.07
CA ALA A 236 -20.62 23.46 -6.91
C ALA A 236 -19.65 22.48 -7.58
N LEU A 237 -19.21 21.46 -6.84
CA LEU A 237 -18.37 20.41 -7.40
C LEU A 237 -19.09 19.65 -8.51
N SER A 238 -20.34 19.24 -8.26
CA SER A 238 -21.14 18.50 -9.24
C SER A 238 -21.36 19.32 -10.52
N SER A 239 -21.72 20.60 -10.39
CA SER A 239 -21.88 21.51 -11.53
C SER A 239 -20.56 21.74 -12.28
N ALA A 240 -19.43 21.89 -11.56
CA ALA A 240 -18.13 22.04 -12.20
C ALA A 240 -17.71 20.77 -12.97
N LEU A 241 -18.10 19.58 -12.49
CA LEU A 241 -17.83 18.32 -13.18
C LEU A 241 -18.68 18.14 -14.44
N GLU A 242 -19.90 18.71 -14.52
CA GLU A 242 -20.73 18.68 -15.75
C GLU A 242 -20.05 19.36 -16.93
N CYS A 243 -19.25 20.40 -16.68
CA CYS A 243 -18.52 21.15 -17.70
C CYS A 243 -17.29 20.42 -18.25
N LEU A 244 -16.92 19.25 -17.71
CA LEU A 244 -15.80 18.48 -18.22
C LEU A 244 -16.17 17.76 -19.52
N GLU A 245 -15.30 17.84 -20.53
CA GLU A 245 -15.48 17.02 -21.72
C GLU A 245 -15.23 15.54 -21.40
N PRO A 246 -15.98 14.61 -22.01
CA PRO A 246 -15.79 13.19 -21.82
C PRO A 246 -14.39 12.73 -22.25
N VAL A 247 -13.74 11.94 -21.40
CA VAL A 247 -12.46 11.27 -21.73
C VAL A 247 -12.60 9.76 -21.63
N GLN A 248 -11.74 9.04 -22.34
CA GLN A 248 -11.72 7.58 -22.28
C GLN A 248 -11.42 7.10 -20.85
N GLN A 249 -12.21 6.14 -20.34
CA GLN A 249 -12.05 5.56 -19.00
C GLN A 249 -12.14 6.58 -17.85
N MET A 250 -12.97 7.62 -18.02
CA MET A 250 -13.18 8.63 -16.98
C MET A 250 -13.69 8.03 -15.66
N GLU A 251 -14.36 6.86 -15.71
CA GLU A 251 -14.82 6.14 -14.51
C GLU A 251 -13.68 5.62 -13.61
N CYS A 252 -12.45 5.56 -14.13
CA CYS A 252 -11.26 5.17 -13.37
C CYS A 252 -10.57 6.35 -12.68
N GLY A 253 -11.01 7.59 -12.96
CA GLY A 253 -10.44 8.80 -12.40
C GLY A 253 -10.95 9.15 -11.01
N VAL A 254 -10.40 10.23 -10.48
CA VAL A 254 -10.65 10.74 -9.13
C VAL A 254 -10.67 12.26 -9.16
N VAL A 255 -11.35 12.86 -8.18
CA VAL A 255 -11.37 14.31 -7.97
C VAL A 255 -10.44 14.64 -6.82
N LEU A 256 -9.60 15.66 -7.00
CA LEU A 256 -8.71 16.22 -6.01
C LEU A 256 -9.18 17.65 -5.72
N VAL A 257 -9.59 17.94 -4.50
CA VAL A 257 -9.99 19.29 -4.08
C VAL A 257 -8.85 19.93 -3.31
N LEU A 258 -8.39 21.10 -3.76
CA LEU A 258 -7.23 21.79 -3.21
C LEU A 258 -7.61 23.04 -2.41
N ASP A 259 -8.74 23.65 -2.74
CA ASP A 259 -9.29 24.74 -1.96
C ASP A 259 -10.20 24.21 -0.88
N GLY A 260 -9.86 24.55 0.36
CA GLY A 260 -10.64 24.19 1.54
C GLY A 260 -11.79 25.16 1.79
N PRO A 261 -12.61 24.85 2.80
CA PRO A 261 -13.65 25.77 3.23
C PRO A 261 -13.05 27.07 3.78
N LYS A 262 -13.64 28.20 3.41
CA LYS A 262 -13.22 29.53 3.90
C LYS A 262 -13.66 29.82 5.34
N SER A 263 -14.54 28.98 5.88
CA SER A 263 -15.14 29.10 7.20
C SER A 263 -15.07 27.76 7.93
N SER A 264 -14.78 27.79 9.24
CA SER A 264 -14.66 26.57 10.05
C SER A 264 -15.95 25.74 10.17
N ASP A 265 -17.10 26.33 9.84
CA ASP A 265 -18.42 25.70 9.98
C ASP A 265 -18.90 25.02 8.68
N ALA A 266 -18.09 25.00 7.63
CA ALA A 266 -18.48 24.38 6.37
C ALA A 266 -18.53 22.86 6.50
N GLU A 267 -19.59 22.26 5.96
CA GLU A 267 -19.71 20.81 5.89
C GLU A 267 -18.64 20.20 4.98
N PRO A 268 -18.05 19.05 5.37
CA PRO A 268 -17.08 18.36 4.53
C PRO A 268 -17.75 17.82 3.26
N LEU A 269 -17.00 17.85 2.15
CA LEU A 269 -17.46 17.25 0.89
C LEU A 269 -17.66 15.74 1.01
N ALA A 270 -18.56 15.19 0.20
CA ALA A 270 -18.79 13.75 0.14
C ALA A 270 -17.56 13.00 -0.41
N ASP A 271 -17.24 11.84 0.18
CA ASP A 271 -16.17 10.92 -0.28
C ASP A 271 -16.33 10.47 -1.76
N LEU A 272 -17.55 10.54 -2.29
CA LEU A 272 -17.91 10.10 -3.63
C LEU A 272 -18.82 11.13 -4.28
N THR A 273 -18.52 11.49 -5.53
CA THR A 273 -19.38 12.36 -6.34
C THR A 273 -19.81 11.67 -7.63
N MET A 274 -20.94 12.09 -8.19
CA MET A 274 -21.41 11.58 -9.48
C MET A 274 -20.66 12.27 -10.61
N LEU A 275 -20.19 11.46 -11.56
CA LEU A 275 -19.58 11.92 -12.79
C LEU A 275 -20.64 11.86 -13.92
N PRO A 276 -21.17 13.01 -14.38
CA PRO A 276 -22.35 13.07 -15.25
C PRO A 276 -22.15 12.37 -16.61
N GLN A 277 -20.94 12.48 -17.18
CA GLN A 277 -20.59 11.98 -18.51
C GLN A 277 -20.78 10.47 -18.64
N VAL A 278 -20.44 9.73 -17.58
CA VAL A 278 -20.49 8.25 -17.55
C VAL A 278 -21.54 7.71 -16.58
N ARG A 279 -22.21 8.59 -15.83
CA ARG A 279 -23.18 8.26 -14.77
C ARG A 279 -22.62 7.25 -13.76
N LYS A 280 -21.36 7.42 -13.38
CA LYS A 280 -20.67 6.61 -12.36
C LYS A 280 -20.22 7.49 -11.21
N ARG A 281 -20.05 6.90 -10.03
CA ARG A 281 -19.46 7.58 -8.89
C ARG A 281 -17.95 7.50 -8.95
N VAL A 282 -17.28 8.62 -8.71
CA VAL A 282 -15.84 8.72 -8.59
C VAL A 282 -15.44 9.22 -7.20
N PRO A 283 -14.29 8.77 -6.67
CA PRO A 283 -13.77 9.24 -5.39
C PRO A 283 -13.44 10.73 -5.41
N VAL A 284 -13.72 11.39 -4.30
CA VAL A 284 -13.27 12.75 -4.00
C VAL A 284 -12.25 12.69 -2.88
N PHE A 285 -11.08 13.24 -3.13
CA PHE A 285 -10.02 13.43 -2.15
C PHE A 285 -9.88 14.92 -1.87
N ASP A 286 -10.36 15.33 -0.70
CA ASP A 286 -10.17 16.70 -0.23
C ASP A 286 -8.75 16.87 0.33
N LEU A 287 -7.84 17.31 -0.52
CA LEU A 287 -6.45 17.55 -0.14
C LEU A 287 -6.32 18.68 0.87
N ALA A 288 -7.25 19.65 0.88
CA ALA A 288 -7.25 20.74 1.85
C ALA A 288 -7.51 20.25 3.28
N GLN A 289 -8.30 19.18 3.43
CA GLN A 289 -8.52 18.52 4.72
C GLN A 289 -7.49 17.43 5.03
N LEU A 290 -6.96 16.75 4.01
CA LEU A 290 -6.06 15.62 4.20
C LEU A 290 -4.61 16.05 4.48
N LEU A 291 -4.11 17.07 3.77
CA LEU A 291 -2.72 17.50 3.85
C LEU A 291 -2.54 18.65 4.86
N SER A 292 -1.34 18.77 5.41
CA SER A 292 -0.98 19.94 6.23
C SER A 292 -0.86 21.19 5.35
N GLU A 293 -0.97 22.38 5.95
CA GLU A 293 -0.77 23.65 5.23
C GLU A 293 0.60 23.73 4.56
N SER A 294 1.65 23.22 5.22
CA SER A 294 3.00 23.16 4.64
C SER A 294 3.10 22.22 3.45
N ASP A 295 2.38 21.10 3.48
CA ASP A 295 2.34 20.14 2.38
C ASP A 295 1.59 20.72 1.17
N LEU A 296 0.47 21.40 1.42
CA LEU A 296 -0.29 22.11 0.37
C LEU A 296 0.49 23.26 -0.25
N ALA A 297 1.20 24.05 0.57
CA ALA A 297 2.07 25.11 0.08
C ALA A 297 3.19 24.54 -0.81
N SER A 298 3.81 23.43 -0.38
CA SER A 298 4.83 22.73 -1.17
C SER A 298 4.27 22.22 -2.49
N LEU A 299 3.05 21.68 -2.50
CA LEU A 299 2.35 21.22 -3.70
C LEU A 299 2.08 22.38 -4.67
N ARG A 300 1.54 23.50 -4.17
CA ARG A 300 1.24 24.72 -4.95
C ARG A 300 2.50 25.37 -5.54
N GLN A 301 3.63 25.27 -4.85
CA GLN A 301 4.91 25.75 -5.35
C GLN A 301 5.51 24.83 -6.41
N ALA A 302 5.22 23.53 -6.35
CA ALA A 302 5.80 22.55 -7.24
C ALA A 302 5.28 22.64 -8.69
N ASP A 303 4.00 22.97 -8.89
CA ASP A 303 3.40 23.10 -10.23
C ASP A 303 2.14 23.99 -10.27
N PRO A 304 1.92 24.80 -11.33
CA PRO A 304 0.72 25.62 -11.50
C PRO A 304 -0.61 24.87 -11.48
N TRP A 305 -0.64 23.59 -11.82
CA TRP A 305 -1.87 22.77 -11.74
C TRP A 305 -2.46 22.76 -10.35
N PHE A 306 -1.61 22.77 -9.32
CA PHE A 306 -2.04 22.73 -7.93
C PHE A 306 -2.51 24.10 -7.39
N GLN A 307 -2.51 25.14 -8.21
CA GLN A 307 -3.13 26.43 -7.89
C GLN A 307 -4.62 26.47 -8.26
N LYS A 308 -5.13 25.46 -8.97
CA LYS A 308 -6.56 25.33 -9.30
C LYS A 308 -7.35 24.88 -8.07
N PRO A 309 -8.63 25.28 -7.94
CA PRO A 309 -9.45 24.95 -6.76
C PRO A 309 -9.70 23.45 -6.63
N ALA A 310 -9.90 22.77 -7.77
CA ALA A 310 -10.01 21.33 -7.84
C ALA A 310 -9.49 20.81 -9.18
N LEU A 311 -9.14 19.53 -9.21
CA LEU A 311 -8.60 18.81 -10.36
C LEU A 311 -9.31 17.47 -10.51
N PHE A 312 -9.56 17.07 -11.75
CA PHE A 312 -9.87 15.69 -12.09
C PHE A 312 -8.59 15.01 -12.57
N TYR A 313 -8.24 13.87 -11.97
CA TYR A 313 -7.07 13.07 -12.29
C TYR A 313 -7.49 11.67 -12.74
N LYS A 314 -7.06 11.26 -13.95
CA LYS A 314 -7.22 9.89 -14.44
C LYS A 314 -5.86 9.16 -14.45
N PRO A 315 -5.71 8.07 -13.69
CA PRO A 315 -4.49 7.27 -13.76
C PRO A 315 -4.37 6.59 -15.12
N ASN A 316 -3.20 6.73 -15.75
CA ASN A 316 -2.84 6.10 -17.03
C ASN A 316 -1.51 5.32 -16.94
N THR A 317 -0.93 5.22 -15.74
CA THR A 317 0.33 4.54 -15.47
C THR A 317 0.22 3.77 -14.16
N ALA A 318 1.09 2.78 -13.96
CA ALA A 318 1.17 2.05 -12.70
C ALA A 318 1.46 2.98 -11.49
N SER A 319 2.27 4.02 -11.68
CA SER A 319 2.50 5.05 -10.65
C SER A 319 1.28 5.90 -10.36
N GLY A 320 0.45 6.18 -11.37
CA GLY A 320 -0.82 6.89 -11.17
C GLY A 320 -1.82 6.06 -10.38
N VAL A 321 -1.88 4.74 -10.66
CA VAL A 321 -2.66 3.80 -9.86
C VAL A 321 -2.16 3.77 -8.41
N ASP A 322 -0.86 3.69 -8.20
CA ASP A 322 -0.26 3.69 -6.85
C ASP A 322 -0.56 4.99 -6.09
N LEU A 323 -0.53 6.15 -6.77
CA LEU A 323 -0.94 7.44 -6.21
C LEU A 323 -2.40 7.41 -5.71
N VAL A 324 -3.34 6.92 -6.53
CA VAL A 324 -4.75 6.85 -6.13
C VAL A 324 -4.95 5.89 -4.94
N ILE A 325 -4.25 4.77 -4.92
CA ILE A 325 -4.30 3.83 -3.79
C ILE A 325 -3.70 4.48 -2.52
N SER A 326 -2.62 5.24 -2.63
CA SER A 326 -2.03 6.02 -1.53
C SER A 326 -3.00 7.07 -0.98
N LEU A 327 -3.67 7.82 -1.85
CA LEU A 327 -4.70 8.80 -1.46
C LEU A 327 -5.83 8.13 -0.67
N TRP A 328 -6.34 7.00 -1.16
CA TRP A 328 -7.36 6.23 -0.45
C TRP A 328 -6.90 5.74 0.92
N LYS A 329 -5.69 5.17 1.01
CA LYS A 329 -5.12 4.73 2.29
C LYS A 329 -5.04 5.90 3.27
N PHE A 330 -4.64 7.07 2.79
CA PHE A 330 -4.48 8.25 3.64
C PHE A 330 -5.81 8.83 4.10
N GLN A 331 -6.79 8.97 3.22
CA GLN A 331 -8.14 9.38 3.60
C GLN A 331 -8.74 8.45 4.66
N ARG A 332 -8.60 7.13 4.48
CA ARG A 332 -9.05 6.14 5.47
C ARG A 332 -8.27 6.23 6.78
N TYR A 333 -6.97 6.54 6.71
CA TYR A 333 -6.17 6.77 7.90
C TYR A 333 -6.66 7.99 8.69
N ILE A 334 -6.93 9.11 8.01
CA ILE A 334 -7.39 10.35 8.66
C ILE A 334 -8.81 10.19 9.25
N ALA A 335 -9.72 9.54 8.52
CA ALA A 335 -11.11 9.32 8.93
C ALA A 335 -11.26 8.49 10.22
N GLY A 336 -10.31 7.58 10.50
CA GLY A 336 -10.22 6.85 11.78
C GLY A 336 -10.73 5.42 11.77
#